data_AF-A0A9P0GXZ3-F1
#
_entry.id   AF-A0A9P0GXZ3-F1
#
_cell.length_a   1.000
_cell.length_b   1.000
_cell.length_c   1.000
_cell.angle_alpha   90.00
_cell.angle_beta   90.00
_cell.angle_gamma   90.00
#
_symmetry.space_group_name_H-M   'P 1'
#
loop_
_entity.id
_entity.type
_entity.pdbx_description
1 polymer ?
#
loop_
_entity_poly.entity_id
_entity_poly.type
_entity_poly.pdbx_seq_one_letter_code
_entity_poly.pdbx_strand_id
1 'polypeptide(L)'
;MKFVIFVTLFALVGLVQPTYIPEDDKSLEIPIACEACVAFAKIIEGLVEKEVPKETVEKEAEKLCELLSGTLKTFCEDHLVSVVDVIYDAISKSTPLLVCTALQFCL
;
A
#
# COMPACT_ATOMS: atom_id res chain seq x y z
N MET A 1 -16.67 -16.02 -19.87
CA MET A 1 -16.92 -17.41 -20.34
C MET A 1 -16.31 -17.66 -21.73
N LYS A 2 -14.99 -17.51 -21.90
CA LYS A 2 -14.32 -17.78 -23.19
C LYS A 2 -12.94 -18.44 -23.07
N PHE A 3 -12.46 -18.71 -21.84
CA PHE A 3 -11.11 -19.24 -21.59
C PHE A 3 -11.05 -20.77 -21.40
N VAL A 4 -12.16 -21.47 -21.57
CA VAL A 4 -12.24 -22.94 -21.36
C VAL A 4 -12.00 -23.73 -22.65
N ILE A 5 -12.02 -23.07 -23.82
CA ILE A 5 -11.98 -23.74 -25.13
C ILE A 5 -10.55 -24.09 -25.57
N PHE A 6 -9.52 -23.44 -25.03
CA PHE A 6 -8.13 -23.67 -25.43
C PHE A 6 -7.45 -24.85 -24.72
N VAL A 7 -8.06 -25.39 -23.66
CA VAL A 7 -7.44 -26.39 -22.78
C VAL A 7 -7.67 -27.84 -23.29
N THR A 8 -8.59 -28.06 -24.23
CA THR A 8 -8.97 -29.41 -24.66
C THR A 8 -8.13 -29.98 -25.81
N LEU A 9 -7.26 -29.20 -26.46
CA LEU A 9 -6.42 -29.66 -27.58
C LEU A 9 -4.99 -30.06 -27.18
N PHE A 10 -4.53 -29.71 -25.99
CA PHE A 10 -3.17 -30.01 -25.52
C PHE A 10 -3.08 -31.24 -24.60
N ALA A 11 -4.03 -32.17 -24.70
CA ALA A 11 -4.08 -33.36 -23.83
C ALA A 11 -3.21 -34.54 -24.29
N LEU A 12 -2.38 -34.40 -25.33
CA LEU A 12 -1.64 -35.55 -25.93
C LEU A 12 -0.12 -35.49 -25.79
N VAL A 13 0.46 -34.42 -25.24
CA VAL A 13 1.90 -34.39 -24.90
C VAL A 13 2.02 -34.56 -23.39
N GLY A 14 2.23 -35.80 -22.95
CA GLY A 14 2.61 -36.07 -21.56
C GLY A 14 3.88 -35.31 -21.19
N LEU A 15 3.87 -34.73 -19.98
CA LEU A 15 4.96 -33.97 -19.32
C LEU A 15 5.01 -32.45 -19.57
N VAL A 16 3.93 -31.71 -19.34
CA VAL A 16 4.07 -30.38 -18.70
C VAL A 16 2.87 -30.17 -17.79
N GLN A 17 3.07 -30.24 -16.47
CA GLN A 17 2.09 -29.67 -15.55
C GLN A 17 2.12 -28.15 -15.80
N PRO A 18 1.00 -27.49 -16.15
CA PRO A 18 0.89 -26.08 -15.83
C PRO A 18 0.95 -26.06 -14.30
N THR A 19 2.08 -25.65 -13.73
CA THR A 19 2.17 -25.38 -12.30
C THR A 19 1.14 -24.31 -12.02
N TYR A 20 -0.01 -24.76 -11.50
CA TYR A 20 -0.95 -23.94 -10.77
C TYR A 20 -0.13 -23.09 -9.79
N ILE A 21 -0.02 -21.79 -10.06
CA ILE A 21 0.64 -20.84 -9.17
C ILE A 21 -0.31 -20.69 -7.97
N PRO A 22 0.12 -21.05 -6.75
CA PRO A 22 -0.67 -20.72 -5.58
C PRO A 22 -0.75 -19.20 -5.45
N GLU A 23 -1.96 -18.63 -5.54
CA GLU A 23 -2.25 -17.29 -5.02
C GLU A 23 -2.25 -17.38 -3.49
N ASP A 24 -1.07 -17.40 -2.84
CA ASP A 24 -1.01 -17.26 -1.38
C ASP A 24 0.43 -16.97 -0.91
N ASP A 25 0.80 -15.69 -0.92
CA ASP A 25 1.54 -15.10 0.20
C ASP A 25 1.04 -13.66 0.44
N LYS A 26 -0.20 -13.56 0.94
CA LYS A 26 -0.75 -12.31 1.50
C LYS A 26 0.04 -11.83 2.73
N SER A 27 0.88 -12.71 3.30
CA SER A 27 1.70 -12.44 4.47
C SER A 27 2.84 -11.47 4.22
N LEU A 28 3.32 -11.30 2.98
CA LEU A 28 4.35 -10.33 2.63
C LEU A 28 3.78 -8.93 2.35
N GLU A 29 2.50 -8.82 1.97
CA GLU A 29 1.86 -7.55 1.66
C GLU A 29 1.57 -6.70 2.91
N ILE A 30 1.19 -7.32 4.03
CA ILE A 30 0.92 -6.60 5.29
C ILE A 30 2.18 -5.97 5.91
N PRO A 31 3.35 -6.64 6.01
CA PRO A 31 4.58 -6.03 6.46
C PRO A 31 4.96 -4.78 5.66
N ILE A 32 4.87 -4.86 4.33
CA ILE A 32 5.18 -3.73 3.44
C ILE A 32 4.16 -2.60 3.63
N ALA A 33 2.88 -2.92 3.76
CA ALA A 33 1.83 -1.92 4.01
C ALA A 33 2.03 -1.19 5.35
N CYS A 34 2.37 -1.93 6.40
CA CYS A 34 2.63 -1.37 7.72
C CYS A 34 3.85 -0.45 7.71
N GLU A 35 4.98 -0.92 7.17
CA GLU A 35 6.21 -0.12 7.07
C GLU A 35 6.01 1.14 6.23
N ALA A 36 5.32 1.04 5.09
CA ALA A 36 5.01 2.18 4.24
C ALA A 36 4.12 3.20 4.95
N CYS A 37 3.03 2.76 5.60
CA CYS A 37 2.17 3.66 6.37
C CYS A 37 2.94 4.34 7.50
N VAL A 38 3.74 3.59 8.28
CA VAL A 38 4.48 4.16 9.41
C VAL A 38 5.52 5.17 8.96
N ALA A 39 6.24 4.89 7.86
CA ALA A 39 7.19 5.83 7.28
C ALA A 39 6.48 7.11 6.79
N PHE A 40 5.35 6.96 6.12
CA PHE A 40 4.53 8.06 5.62
C PHE A 40 3.96 8.92 6.76
N ALA A 41 3.43 8.28 7.81
CA ALA A 41 2.91 8.95 8.98
C ALA A 41 3.99 9.71 9.77
N LYS A 42 5.22 9.21 9.82
CA LYS A 42 6.37 9.97 10.39
C LYS A 42 6.71 11.22 9.60
N ILE A 43 6.58 11.19 8.28
CA ILE A 43 6.80 12.38 7.46
C ILE A 43 5.71 13.41 7.75
N ILE A 44 4.45 12.99 7.84
CA ILE A 44 3.32 13.85 8.20
C ILE A 44 3.48 14.40 9.63
N GLU A 45 3.91 13.58 10.59
CA GLU A 45 4.23 14.00 11.97
C GLU A 45 5.22 15.17 11.97
N GLY A 46 6.32 15.05 11.23
CA GLY A 46 7.33 16.11 11.12
C GLY A 46 6.83 17.38 10.39
N LEU A 47 5.78 17.29 9.58
CA LEU A 47 5.12 18.46 8.98
C LEU A 47 4.16 19.12 9.98
N VAL A 48 3.42 18.32 10.75
CA VAL A 48 2.55 18.79 11.83
C VAL A 48 3.35 19.50 12.92
N GLU A 49 4.50 18.96 13.33
CA GLU A 49 5.42 19.59 14.29
C GLU A 49 5.94 20.95 13.82
N LYS A 50 6.01 21.17 12.50
CA LYS A 50 6.42 22.44 11.88
C LYS A 50 5.23 23.37 11.61
N GLU A 51 4.05 23.04 12.15
CA GLU A 51 2.82 23.80 11.97
C GLU A 51 2.45 24.01 10.48
N VAL A 52 2.84 23.05 9.62
CA VAL A 52 2.51 23.11 8.19
C VAL A 52 1.00 22.93 8.03
N PRO A 53 0.30 23.84 7.31
CA PRO A 53 -1.14 23.71 7.13
C PRO A 53 -1.53 22.41 6.42
N LYS A 54 -2.66 21.82 6.82
CA LYS A 54 -3.18 20.56 6.28
C LYS A 54 -3.19 20.48 4.75
N GLU A 55 -3.70 21.52 4.07
CA GLU A 55 -3.72 21.58 2.60
C GLU A 55 -2.31 21.48 1.98
N THR A 56 -1.31 22.05 2.65
CA THR A 56 0.09 21.93 2.22
C THR A 56 0.61 20.52 2.46
N VAL A 57 0.26 19.89 3.59
CA VAL A 57 0.63 18.49 3.87
C VAL A 57 0.03 17.54 2.83
N GLU A 58 -1.23 17.72 2.45
CA GLU A 58 -1.88 16.93 1.40
C GLU A 58 -1.11 17.00 0.07
N LYS A 59 -0.73 18.21 -0.36
CA LYS A 59 0.07 18.40 -1.58
C LYS A 59 1.49 17.82 -1.48
N GLU A 60 2.13 17.93 -0.33
CA GLU A 60 3.46 17.35 -0.12
C GLU A 60 3.42 15.82 -0.06
N ALA A 61 2.32 15.25 0.45
CA ALA A 61 2.09 13.82 0.47
C ALA A 61 1.87 13.23 -0.94
N GLU A 62 1.11 13.93 -1.80
CA GLU A 62 0.98 13.58 -3.23
C GLU A 62 2.34 13.57 -3.93
N LYS A 63 3.12 14.66 -3.80
CA LYS A 63 4.47 14.76 -4.37
C LYS A 63 5.40 13.69 -3.84
N LEU A 64 5.32 13.35 -2.55
CA LEU A 64 6.11 12.29 -1.96
C LEU A 64 5.84 10.96 -2.67
N CYS A 65 4.58 10.61 -2.93
CA CYS A 65 4.22 9.40 -3.66
C CYS A 65 4.73 9.42 -5.12
N GLU A 66 4.68 10.58 -5.80
CA GLU A 66 5.19 10.72 -7.17
C GLU A 66 6.70 10.45 -7.31
N LEU A 67 7.47 10.71 -6.24
CA LEU A 67 8.92 10.45 -6.19
C LEU A 67 9.27 8.97 -6.00
N LEU A 68 8.31 8.14 -5.58
CA LEU A 68 8.51 6.71 -5.38
C LEU A 68 8.46 5.97 -6.73
N SER A 69 8.84 4.69 -6.70
CA SER A 69 8.81 3.84 -7.91
C SER A 69 8.26 2.45 -7.61
N GLY A 70 7.80 1.77 -8.66
CA GLY A 70 7.29 0.40 -8.58
C GLY A 70 6.08 0.24 -7.66
N THR A 71 5.98 -0.90 -7.00
CA THR A 71 4.85 -1.26 -6.12
C THR A 71 4.64 -0.27 -4.98
N LEU A 72 5.71 0.33 -4.44
CA LEU A 72 5.60 1.29 -3.36
C LEU A 72 4.93 2.60 -3.80
N LYS A 73 5.20 3.05 -5.04
CA LYS A 73 4.49 4.19 -5.62
C LYS A 73 3.00 3.91 -5.72
N THR A 74 2.63 2.79 -6.35
CA THR A 74 1.23 2.36 -6.51
C THR A 74 0.54 2.26 -5.16
N PHE A 75 1.17 1.63 -4.17
CA PHE A 75 0.62 1.54 -2.82
C PHE A 75 0.41 2.92 -2.17
N CYS A 76 1.37 3.84 -2.32
CA CYS A 76 1.29 5.20 -1.78
C CYS A 76 0.10 5.96 -2.40
N GLU A 77 0.01 5.96 -3.73
CA GLU A 77 -1.04 6.65 -4.48
C GLU A 77 -2.43 6.05 -4.23
N ASP A 78 -2.55 4.72 -4.22
CA ASP A 78 -3.84 4.02 -4.11
C ASP A 78 -4.37 3.95 -2.67
N HIS A 79 -3.50 4.03 -1.66
CA HIS A 79 -3.88 3.76 -0.26
C HIS A 79 -3.47 4.83 0.75
N LEU A 80 -2.31 5.47 0.59
CA LEU A 80 -1.81 6.41 1.59
C LEU A 80 -2.26 7.86 1.34
N VAL A 81 -2.30 8.32 0.09
CA VAL A 81 -2.75 9.68 -0.25
C VAL A 81 -4.16 9.95 0.26
N SER A 82 -5.08 8.99 0.09
CA SER A 82 -6.48 9.15 0.49
C SER A 82 -6.73 9.21 2.00
N VAL A 83 -5.72 8.93 2.83
CA VAL A 83 -5.82 8.94 4.30
C VAL A 83 -4.90 9.97 4.95
N VAL A 84 -4.23 10.83 4.16
CA VAL A 84 -3.32 11.88 4.68
C VAL A 84 -4.04 12.78 5.68
N ASP A 85 -5.28 13.13 5.39
CA ASP A 85 -6.11 13.98 6.23
C ASP A 85 -6.38 13.36 7.60
N VAL A 86 -6.67 12.05 7.63
CA VAL A 86 -6.86 11.26 8.85
C VAL A 86 -5.56 11.16 9.64
N ILE A 87 -4.43 10.90 8.96
CA ILE A 87 -3.13 10.83 9.61
C ILE A 87 -2.79 12.19 10.23
N TYR A 88 -2.94 13.29 9.49
CA TYR A 88 -2.68 14.65 9.97
C TYR A 88 -3.47 14.97 11.24
N ASP A 89 -4.77 14.67 11.26
CA ASP A 89 -5.62 14.99 12.41
C ASP A 89 -5.36 14.08 13.63
N ALA A 90 -4.95 12.82 13.39
CA ALA A 90 -4.73 11.83 14.45
C ALA A 90 -3.32 11.88 15.06
N ILE A 91 -2.31 12.28 14.29
CA ILE A 91 -0.90 12.12 14.68
C ILE A 91 -0.50 12.99 15.88
N SER A 92 -1.18 14.12 16.12
CA SER A 92 -0.91 14.96 17.30
C SER A 92 -1.29 14.31 18.64
N LYS A 93 -2.04 13.21 18.62
CA LYS A 93 -2.56 12.52 19.83
C LYS A 93 -2.16 11.04 19.89
N SER A 94 -1.37 10.58 18.94
CA SER A 94 -1.08 9.17 18.73
C SER A 94 0.35 9.02 18.20
N THR A 95 0.80 7.78 18.01
CA THR A 95 2.09 7.50 17.35
C THR A 95 1.83 7.05 15.91
N PRO A 96 2.81 7.18 14.99
CA PRO A 96 2.71 6.66 13.64
C PRO A 96 2.24 5.20 13.58
N LEU A 97 2.75 4.35 14.48
CA LEU A 97 2.36 2.94 14.57
C LEU A 97 0.87 2.78 14.93
N LEU A 98 0.40 3.48 15.96
CA LEU A 98 -0.99 3.37 16.41
C LEU A 98 -1.97 3.92 15.38
N VAL A 99 -1.62 5.00 14.67
CA VAL A 99 -2.42 5.51 13.55
C VAL A 99 -2.51 4.47 12.43
N CYS A 100 -1.39 3.86 12.05
CA CYS A 100 -1.36 2.84 11.00
C CYS A 100 -2.06 1.53 11.40
N THR A 101 -2.05 1.16 12.69
CA THR A 101 -2.88 0.06 13.21
C THR A 101 -4.37 0.39 13.12
N ALA A 102 -4.77 1.62 13.47
CA ALA A 102 -6.17 2.05 13.39
C ALA A 102 -6.69 2.09 11.94
N LEU A 103 -5.82 2.44 10.98
CA LEU A 103 -6.09 2.40 9.55
C LEU A 103 -5.97 0.98 8.94
N GLN A 104 -5.68 -0.03 9.76
CA GLN A 104 -5.52 -1.44 9.37
C GLN A 104 -4.36 -1.72 8.39
N PHE A 105 -3.38 -0.83 8.31
CA PHE A 105 -2.12 -1.10 7.61
C PHE A 105 -1.16 -1.94 8.46
N CYS A 106 -1.30 -1.91 9.79
CA CYS A 106 -0.54 -2.73 10.75
C CYS A 106 -1.49 -3.60 11.58
N LEU A 107 -1.08 -4.83 11.90
CA LEU A 107 -1.79 -5.77 12.79
C LEU A 107 -0.98 -6.04 14.07
#